data_AF-A0A8J6Y5P4-F1
#
_entry.id   AF-A0A8J6Y5P4-F1
#
_cell.length_a   1.000
_cell.length_b   1.000
_cell.length_c   1.000
_cell.angle_alpha   90.00
_cell.angle_beta   90.00
_cell.angle_gamma   90.00
#
_symmetry.space_group_name_H-M   'P 1'
#
loop_
_entity.id
_entity.type
_entity.pdbx_description
1 polymer ?
#
loop_
_entity_poly.entity_id
_entity_poly.type
_entity_poly.pdbx_seq_one_letter_code
_entity_poly.pdbx_strand_id
1 'polypeptide(L)'
;MKKTLIIIAVLAVAGPLAANDFDLPPGKWWENPRLVNHIGLADEQQDQIRGIVYQHARKMIDLKADVDRAGLDLADSVDQQEFDPAPVRSAYAVFQTARQKLENERFEMLLEVRLVLTYEQWRKIEEIKQRMKQNRPQQERRPGARGEGFQRPQGERPPGY
;
A
#
# COMPACT_ATOMS: atom_id res chain seq x y z
N MET A 1 28.12 -25.36 -0.76
CA MET A 1 26.95 -25.29 -1.65
C MET A 1 26.29 -23.94 -1.42
N LYS A 2 26.25 -23.08 -2.44
CA LYS A 2 25.82 -21.68 -2.32
C LYS A 2 24.29 -21.65 -2.21
N LYS A 3 23.76 -21.19 -1.08
CA LYS A 3 22.33 -20.97 -0.86
C LYS A 3 21.89 -19.75 -1.67
N THR A 4 21.39 -19.96 -2.88
CA THR A 4 20.74 -18.91 -3.66
C THR A 4 19.35 -18.67 -3.09
N LEU A 5 19.20 -17.58 -2.32
CA LEU A 5 17.90 -17.03 -1.92
C LEU A 5 17.14 -16.63 -3.19
N ILE A 6 16.13 -17.42 -3.55
CA ILE A 6 15.17 -17.04 -4.59
C ILE A 6 14.23 -16.02 -3.93
N ILE A 7 14.45 -14.74 -4.21
CA ILE A 7 13.48 -13.69 -3.94
C ILE A 7 12.31 -13.95 -4.89
N ILE A 8 11.30 -14.70 -4.44
CA ILE A 8 10.01 -14.75 -5.12
C ILE A 8 9.35 -13.41 -4.84
N ALA A 9 9.56 -12.46 -5.75
CA ALA A 9 8.72 -11.29 -5.86
C ALA A 9 7.31 -11.78 -6.25
N VAL A 10 6.46 -12.00 -5.25
CA VAL A 10 5.03 -12.23 -5.46
C VAL A 10 4.46 -10.93 -6.01
N LEU A 11 4.44 -10.84 -7.34
CA LEU A 11 3.75 -9.83 -8.11
C LEU A 11 2.25 -9.93 -7.83
N ALA A 12 1.77 -9.13 -6.87
CA ALA A 12 0.35 -8.84 -6.72
C ALA A 12 -0.09 -7.91 -7.86
N VAL A 13 -0.42 -8.46 -9.03
CA VAL A 13 -1.04 -7.70 -10.11
C VAL A 13 -2.30 -8.41 -10.61
N ALA A 14 -3.43 -8.00 -10.04
CA ALA A 14 -4.76 -7.85 -10.66
C ALA A 14 -5.69 -7.26 -9.58
N GLY A 15 -6.29 -6.09 -9.66
CA GLY A 15 -6.35 -4.99 -10.63
C GLY A 15 -7.53 -4.08 -10.19
N PRO A 16 -7.44 -2.74 -10.23
CA PRO A 16 -8.46 -1.87 -9.65
C PRO A 16 -9.44 -1.37 -10.71
N LEU A 17 -10.76 -1.51 -10.51
CA LEU A 17 -11.72 -0.74 -11.32
C LEU A 17 -12.94 -0.16 -10.56
N ALA A 18 -13.15 -0.47 -9.28
CA ALA A 18 -14.24 0.17 -8.50
C ALA A 18 -13.88 0.53 -7.05
N ALA A 19 -12.87 -0.11 -6.44
CA ALA A 19 -12.53 0.12 -5.02
C ALA A 19 -11.59 1.31 -4.77
N ASN A 20 -11.04 1.94 -5.82
CA ASN A 20 -10.08 3.04 -5.69
C ASN A 20 -10.72 4.43 -5.51
N ASP A 21 -12.05 4.51 -5.48
CA ASP A 21 -12.76 5.79 -5.31
C ASP A 21 -13.09 6.08 -3.84
N PHE A 22 -13.17 5.05 -3.00
CA PHE A 22 -13.31 5.20 -1.56
C PHE A 22 -11.93 5.21 -0.87
N ASP A 23 -11.19 6.28 -1.14
CA ASP A 23 -9.89 6.52 -0.50
C ASP A 23 -9.90 7.93 0.12
N LEU A 24 -9.29 8.12 1.28
CA LEU A 24 -9.15 9.45 1.86
C LEU A 24 -7.87 10.11 1.33
N PRO A 25 -7.74 11.45 1.41
CA PRO A 25 -6.46 12.08 1.14
C PRO A 25 -5.35 11.41 1.99
N PRO A 26 -4.13 11.24 1.46
CA PRO A 26 -3.10 10.47 2.16
C PRO A 26 -2.67 11.15 3.46
N GLY A 27 -2.28 10.33 4.44
CA GLY A 27 -1.81 10.78 5.74
C GLY A 27 -2.93 11.39 6.60
N LYS A 28 -2.54 12.22 7.56
CA LYS A 28 -3.46 12.85 8.51
C LYS A 28 -4.04 14.16 7.98
N TRP A 29 -4.79 14.07 6.88
CA TRP A 29 -5.35 15.24 6.21
C TRP A 29 -6.27 16.09 7.11
N TRP A 30 -6.95 15.47 8.06
CA TRP A 30 -7.78 16.14 9.07
C TRP A 30 -6.95 16.94 10.09
N GLU A 31 -5.62 16.79 10.15
CA GLU A 31 -4.74 17.62 11.00
C GLU A 31 -4.12 18.79 10.22
N ASN A 32 -4.30 18.85 8.89
CA ASN A 32 -3.74 19.92 8.07
C ASN A 32 -4.65 21.17 8.12
N PRO A 33 -4.23 22.30 8.71
CA PRO A 33 -5.09 23.47 8.88
C PRO A 33 -5.63 24.01 7.55
N ARG A 34 -4.86 23.91 6.45
CA ARG A 34 -5.31 24.36 5.13
C ARG A 34 -6.46 23.51 4.61
N LEU A 35 -6.40 22.19 4.79
CA LEU A 35 -7.44 21.27 4.35
C LEU A 35 -8.67 21.35 5.25
N VAL A 36 -8.47 21.39 6.57
CA VAL A 36 -9.54 21.57 7.57
C VAL A 36 -10.35 22.82 7.27
N ASN A 37 -9.68 23.97 7.07
CA ASN A 37 -10.34 25.23 6.75
C ASN A 37 -11.05 25.20 5.40
N HIS A 38 -10.44 24.60 4.36
CA HIS A 38 -11.04 24.52 3.04
C HIS A 38 -12.29 23.64 3.02
N ILE A 39 -12.21 22.46 3.66
CA ILE A 39 -13.32 21.51 3.80
C ILE A 39 -14.40 22.13 4.69
N GLY A 40 -14.01 22.90 5.70
CA GLY A 40 -14.90 23.47 6.71
C GLY A 40 -15.28 22.42 7.75
N LEU A 41 -14.29 21.69 8.28
CA LEU A 41 -14.52 20.75 9.37
C LEU A 41 -14.67 21.51 10.68
N ALA A 42 -15.69 21.14 11.46
CA ALA A 42 -15.81 21.56 12.85
C ALA A 42 -14.79 20.82 13.73
N ASP A 43 -14.43 21.41 14.87
CA ASP A 43 -13.47 20.82 15.82
C ASP A 43 -13.97 19.45 16.32
N GLU A 44 -15.28 19.31 16.57
CA GLU A 44 -15.88 18.05 16.98
C GLU A 44 -15.75 16.96 15.90
N GLN A 45 -15.93 17.32 14.62
CA GLN A 45 -15.74 16.37 13.52
C GLN A 45 -14.28 15.95 13.39
N GLN A 46 -13.35 16.88 13.58
CA GLN A 46 -11.92 16.61 13.54
C GLN A 46 -11.53 15.63 14.65
N ASP A 47 -12.04 15.83 15.87
CA ASP A 47 -11.81 14.97 17.01
C ASP A 47 -12.41 13.57 16.81
N GLN A 48 -13.63 13.48 16.26
CA GLN A 48 -14.26 12.21 15.89
C GLN A 48 -13.43 11.44 14.86
N ILE A 49 -12.99 12.09 13.78
CA ILE A 49 -12.14 11.48 12.75
C ILE A 49 -10.83 10.98 13.37
N ARG A 50 -10.18 11.79 14.23
CA ARG A 50 -8.95 11.39 14.91
C ARG A 50 -9.18 10.14 15.77
N GLY A 51 -10.29 10.08 16.51
CA GLY A 51 -10.67 8.93 17.33
C GLY A 51 -10.88 7.66 16.51
N ILE A 52 -11.70 7.74 15.46
CA ILE A 52 -11.99 6.63 14.54
C ILE A 52 -10.68 6.08 13.95
N VAL A 53 -9.88 6.95 13.32
CA VAL A 53 -8.62 6.53 12.70
C VAL A 53 -7.67 5.89 13.71
N TYR A 54 -7.57 6.45 14.92
CA TYR A 54 -6.73 5.87 15.97
C TYR A 54 -7.18 4.46 16.39
N GLN A 55 -8.48 4.26 16.61
CA GLN A 55 -9.01 2.96 17.03
C GLN A 55 -8.79 1.88 15.96
N HIS A 56 -9.12 2.18 14.70
CA HIS A 56 -8.89 1.25 13.60
C HIS A 56 -7.39 1.03 13.33
N ALA A 57 -6.55 2.06 13.43
CA ALA A 57 -5.11 1.91 13.27
C ALA A 57 -4.52 0.91 14.27
N ARG A 58 -5.00 0.88 15.52
CA ARG A 58 -4.57 -0.12 16.50
C ARG A 58 -4.92 -1.54 16.07
N LYS A 59 -6.16 -1.78 15.63
CA LYS A 59 -6.59 -3.11 15.15
C LYS A 59 -5.84 -3.54 13.88
N MET A 60 -5.60 -2.60 12.97
CA MET A 60 -4.85 -2.87 11.74
C MET A 60 -3.39 -3.26 12.00
N ILE A 61 -2.77 -2.83 13.10
CA ILE A 61 -1.42 -3.29 13.49
C ILE A 61 -1.43 -4.80 13.72
N ASP A 62 -2.40 -5.30 14.50
CA ASP A 62 -2.52 -6.73 14.80
C ASP A 62 -2.86 -7.53 13.52
N LEU A 63 -3.82 -7.05 12.72
CA LEU A 63 -4.18 -7.68 11.46
C LEU A 63 -3.01 -7.71 10.45
N LYS A 64 -2.18 -6.66 10.45
CA LYS A 64 -0.97 -6.64 9.63
C LYS A 64 0.05 -7.67 10.11
N ALA A 65 0.22 -7.85 11.41
CA ALA A 65 1.08 -8.90 11.95
C ALA A 65 0.60 -10.30 11.53
N ASP A 66 -0.71 -10.53 11.48
CA ASP A 66 -1.27 -11.79 10.98
C ASP A 66 -1.04 -12.01 9.47
N VAL A 67 -1.15 -10.95 8.67
CA VAL A 67 -0.79 -10.99 7.24
C VAL A 67 0.69 -11.32 7.05
N ASP A 68 1.56 -10.66 7.81
CA ASP A 68 3.00 -10.85 7.71
C ASP A 68 3.39 -12.27 8.15
N ARG A 69 2.77 -12.81 9.22
CA ARG A 69 2.95 -14.21 9.65
C ARG A 69 2.50 -15.21 8.57
N ALA A 70 1.28 -15.07 8.05
CA ALA A 70 0.78 -15.95 7.01
C ALA A 70 1.60 -15.87 5.70
N GLY A 71 2.22 -14.72 5.43
CA GLY A 71 3.15 -14.55 4.33
C GLY A 71 4.45 -15.33 4.52
N LEU A 72 4.99 -15.37 5.73
CA LEU A 72 6.15 -16.22 6.07
C LEU A 72 5.81 -17.70 5.95
N ASP A 73 4.68 -18.14 6.50
CA ASP A 73 4.23 -19.53 6.42
C ASP A 73 4.04 -19.98 4.96
N LEU A 74 3.51 -19.10 4.10
CA LEU A 74 3.40 -19.35 2.67
C LEU A 74 4.77 -19.47 2.01
N ALA A 75 5.73 -18.59 2.32
CA ALA A 75 7.08 -18.67 1.79
C ALA A 75 7.78 -19.97 2.19
N ASP A 76 7.67 -20.35 3.47
CA ASP A 76 8.23 -21.59 4.02
C ASP A 76 7.61 -22.85 3.37
N SER A 77 6.31 -22.80 3.02
CA SER A 77 5.64 -23.91 2.31
C SER A 77 6.18 -24.15 0.90
N VAL A 78 6.79 -23.14 0.27
CA VAL A 78 7.35 -23.22 -1.08
C VAL A 78 8.82 -23.66 -1.07
N ASP A 79 9.57 -23.37 0.00
CA ASP A 79 11.01 -23.67 0.13
C ASP A 79 11.30 -25.09 0.65
N GLN A 80 10.36 -26.03 0.48
CA GLN A 80 10.51 -27.42 0.93
C GLN A 80 11.36 -28.24 -0.05
N GLN A 81 12.20 -29.13 0.50
CA GLN A 81 13.07 -30.02 -0.29
C GLN A 81 12.28 -30.96 -1.20
N GLU A 82 11.13 -31.45 -0.72
CA GLU A 82 10.15 -32.17 -1.51
C GLU A 82 8.93 -31.27 -1.70
N PHE A 83 8.64 -30.91 -2.94
CA PHE A 83 7.59 -29.94 -3.24
C PHE A 83 6.22 -30.63 -3.31
N ASP A 84 5.32 -30.26 -2.40
CA ASP A 84 3.91 -30.63 -2.43
C ASP A 84 3.03 -29.38 -2.67
N PRO A 85 2.25 -29.32 -3.76
CA PRO A 85 1.32 -28.21 -4.02
C PRO A 85 0.17 -28.08 -3.00
N ALA A 86 -0.23 -29.15 -2.31
CA ALA A 86 -1.37 -29.13 -1.40
C ALA A 86 -1.19 -28.18 -0.19
N PRO A 87 -0.10 -28.25 0.61
CA PRO A 87 0.15 -27.32 1.71
C PRO A 87 0.33 -25.88 1.24
N VAL A 88 0.94 -25.65 0.07
CA VAL A 88 1.10 -24.30 -0.52
C VAL A 88 -0.26 -23.66 -0.80
N ARG A 89 -1.21 -24.41 -1.38
CA ARG A 89 -2.58 -23.90 -1.62
C ARG A 89 -3.31 -23.57 -0.31
N SER A 90 -3.11 -24.38 0.73
CA SER A 90 -3.68 -24.13 2.05
C SER A 90 -3.11 -22.85 2.67
N ALA A 91 -1.78 -22.71 2.69
CA ALA A 91 -1.10 -21.51 3.20
C ALA A 91 -1.52 -20.25 2.43
N TYR A 92 -1.68 -20.34 1.11
CA TYR A 92 -2.18 -19.24 0.29
C TYR A 92 -3.60 -18.82 0.69
N ALA A 93 -4.51 -19.76 0.95
CA ALA A 93 -5.87 -19.45 1.40
C ALA A 93 -5.89 -18.73 2.76
N VAL A 94 -5.00 -19.13 3.68
CA VAL A 94 -4.81 -18.46 4.98
C VAL A 94 -4.30 -17.03 4.77
N PHE A 95 -3.27 -16.85 3.94
CA PHE A 95 -2.72 -15.54 3.60
C PHE A 95 -3.78 -14.61 3.00
N GLN A 96 -4.58 -15.09 2.04
CA GLN A 96 -5.66 -14.31 1.44
C GLN A 96 -6.71 -13.92 2.48
N THR A 97 -7.08 -14.84 3.37
CA THR A 97 -8.02 -14.57 4.46
C THR A 97 -7.51 -13.48 5.40
N ALA A 98 -6.24 -13.55 5.80
CA ALA A 98 -5.61 -12.53 6.65
C ALA A 98 -5.61 -11.15 5.96
N ARG A 99 -5.25 -11.12 4.67
CA ARG A 99 -5.26 -9.90 3.87
C ARG A 99 -6.67 -9.30 3.76
N GLN A 100 -7.67 -10.13 3.49
CA GLN A 100 -9.06 -9.69 3.41
C GLN A 100 -9.53 -9.05 4.72
N LYS A 101 -9.17 -9.61 5.88
CA LYS A 101 -9.52 -9.02 7.19
C LYS A 101 -8.90 -7.62 7.36
N LEU A 102 -7.63 -7.46 6.98
CA LEU A 102 -6.95 -6.15 7.03
C LEU A 102 -7.62 -5.12 6.11
N GLU A 103 -7.94 -5.50 4.87
CA GLU A 103 -8.64 -4.62 3.92
C GLU A 103 -10.05 -4.28 4.40
N ASN A 104 -10.75 -5.23 5.02
CA ASN A 104 -12.08 -4.99 5.58
C ASN A 104 -12.01 -3.99 6.73
N GLU A 105 -11.05 -4.13 7.65
CA GLU A 105 -10.87 -3.17 8.75
C GLU A 105 -10.55 -1.76 8.23
N ARG A 106 -9.73 -1.66 7.17
CA ARG A 106 -9.48 -0.38 6.49
C ARG A 106 -10.76 0.18 5.88
N PHE A 107 -11.59 -0.65 5.25
CA PHE A 107 -12.86 -0.23 4.65
C PHE A 107 -13.84 0.30 5.71
N GLU A 108 -14.01 -0.40 6.83
CA GLU A 108 -14.87 0.03 7.94
C GLU A 108 -14.42 1.39 8.50
N MET A 109 -13.11 1.57 8.70
CA MET A 109 -12.57 2.88 9.13
C MET A 109 -12.97 4.01 8.17
N LEU A 110 -12.86 3.78 6.87
CA LEU A 110 -13.20 4.78 5.87
C LEU A 110 -14.71 5.05 5.85
N LEU A 111 -15.53 4.02 6.07
CA LEU A 111 -16.99 4.12 6.17
C LEU A 111 -17.37 5.01 7.37
N GLU A 112 -16.78 4.75 8.54
CA GLU A 112 -17.03 5.54 9.74
C GLU A 112 -16.60 7.01 9.56
N VAL A 113 -15.43 7.27 8.95
CA VAL A 113 -15.02 8.65 8.62
C VAL A 113 -16.01 9.31 7.65
N ARG A 114 -16.51 8.59 6.65
CA ARG A 114 -17.51 9.13 5.71
C ARG A 114 -18.80 9.51 6.41
N LEU A 115 -19.21 8.79 7.46
CA LEU A 115 -20.42 9.08 8.24
C LEU A 115 -20.31 10.35 9.09
N VAL A 116 -19.09 10.75 9.49
CA VAL A 116 -18.85 12.02 10.20
C VAL A 116 -19.00 13.24 9.29
N LEU A 117 -18.77 13.06 7.99
CA LEU A 117 -18.71 14.15 7.01
C LEU A 117 -20.08 14.43 6.39
N THR A 118 -20.38 15.71 6.21
CA THR A 118 -21.52 16.13 5.39
C THR A 118 -21.26 15.80 3.91
N TYR A 119 -22.34 15.76 3.12
CA TYR A 119 -22.21 15.57 1.67
C TYR A 119 -21.33 16.65 1.01
N GLU A 120 -21.48 17.91 1.41
CA GLU A 120 -20.68 19.02 0.86
C GLU A 120 -19.20 18.89 1.22
N GLN A 121 -18.88 18.55 2.48
CA GLN A 121 -17.51 18.30 2.92
C GLN A 121 -16.88 17.15 2.13
N TRP A 122 -17.63 16.07 1.89
CA TRP A 122 -17.19 14.95 1.08
C TRP A 122 -16.87 15.36 -0.38
N ARG A 123 -17.72 16.19 -0.99
CA ARG A 123 -17.48 16.72 -2.34
C ARG A 123 -16.18 17.52 -2.43
N LYS A 124 -15.88 18.36 -1.44
CA LYS A 124 -14.61 19.09 -1.38
C LYS A 124 -13.41 18.15 -1.25
N ILE A 125 -13.54 17.08 -0.48
CA ILE A 125 -12.50 16.04 -0.37
C ILE A 125 -12.27 15.35 -1.72
N GLU A 126 -13.34 14.98 -2.43
CA GLU A 126 -13.24 14.42 -3.78
C GLU A 126 -12.50 15.36 -4.74
N GLU A 127 -12.80 16.66 -4.71
CA GLU A 127 -12.10 17.67 -5.52
C GLU A 127 -10.61 17.76 -5.18
N ILE A 128 -10.25 17.78 -3.90
CA ILE A 128 -8.85 17.75 -3.46
C ILE A 128 -8.15 16.52 -4.02
N LYS A 129 -8.77 15.33 -3.90
CA LYS A 129 -8.20 14.08 -4.43
C LYS A 129 -7.99 14.14 -5.94
N GLN A 130 -8.94 14.68 -6.70
CA GLN A 130 -8.81 14.80 -8.15
C GLN A 130 -7.65 15.73 -8.53
N ARG A 131 -7.51 16.86 -7.84
CA ARG A 131 -6.37 17.78 -8.05
C ARG A 131 -5.03 17.12 -7.72
N MET A 132 -4.96 16.33 -6.64
CA MET A 132 -3.73 15.59 -6.29
C MET A 132 -3.40 14.51 -7.33
N LYS A 133 -4.40 13.81 -7.88
CA LYS A 133 -4.21 12.84 -8.97
C LYS A 133 -3.68 13.52 -10.24
N GLN A 134 -4.19 14.71 -10.58
CA GLN A 134 -3.76 15.48 -11.76
C GLN A 134 -2.35 16.07 -11.60
N ASN A 135 -1.99 16.51 -10.40
CA ASN A 135 -0.69 17.13 -10.11
C ASN A 135 0.43 16.12 -9.81
N ARG A 136 0.17 14.81 -9.91
CA ARG A 136 1.21 13.79 -9.73
C ARG A 136 2.12 13.83 -10.96
N PRO A 137 3.39 14.28 -10.84
CA PRO A 137 4.28 14.37 -11.99
C PRO A 137 4.39 13.01 -12.65
N GLN A 138 4.31 12.99 -13.98
CA GLN A 138 4.39 11.82 -14.85
C GLN A 138 5.80 11.21 -14.86
N GLN A 139 6.44 11.05 -13.70
CA GLN A 139 7.83 10.60 -13.57
C GLN A 139 7.98 9.08 -13.48
N GLU A 140 6.88 8.32 -13.57
CA GLU A 140 6.87 6.85 -13.57
C GLU A 140 6.38 6.23 -14.90
N ARG A 141 6.14 7.04 -15.95
CA ARG A 141 5.98 6.51 -17.32
C ARG A 141 7.32 6.57 -18.07
N ARG A 142 8.33 5.88 -17.57
CA ARG A 142 9.47 5.44 -18.41
C ARG A 142 9.45 3.92 -18.51
N PRO A 143 8.79 3.36 -19.53
CA PRO A 143 9.10 2.01 -19.97
C PRO A 143 10.56 2.03 -20.49
N GLY A 144 11.45 1.24 -19.88
CA GLY A 144 12.60 0.69 -20.61
C GLY A 144 13.88 1.51 -20.79
N ALA A 145 14.16 2.57 -20.01
CA ALA A 145 15.49 3.20 -20.04
C ALA A 145 16.52 2.44 -19.19
N ARG A 146 16.78 1.17 -19.50
CA ARG A 146 17.96 0.43 -19.02
C ARG A 146 18.37 -0.62 -20.04
N GLY A 147 19.24 -0.24 -20.96
CA GLY A 147 19.84 -1.20 -21.88
C GLY A 147 20.62 -0.69 -23.08
N GLU A 148 20.87 0.61 -23.25
CA GLU A 148 21.74 1.08 -24.32
C GLU A 148 22.96 1.85 -23.78
N GLY A 149 24.13 1.27 -24.04
CA GLY A 149 25.30 2.04 -24.45
C GLY A 149 26.05 2.85 -23.40
N PHE A 150 26.61 2.19 -22.37
CA PHE A 150 27.87 2.68 -21.80
C PHE A 150 29.03 1.84 -22.33
N GLN A 151 29.45 2.12 -23.57
CA GLN A 151 30.81 1.83 -23.99
C GLN A 151 31.74 2.68 -23.13
N ARG A 152 32.39 2.05 -22.15
CA ARG A 152 33.56 2.63 -21.50
C ARG A 152 34.69 2.68 -22.55
N PRO A 153 35.34 3.83 -22.79
CA PRO A 153 36.59 3.85 -23.51
C PRO A 153 37.61 3.07 -22.69
N GLN A 154 38.18 2.03 -23.28
CA GLN A 154 39.24 1.24 -22.69
C GLN A 154 40.55 2.05 -22.79
N GLY A 155 40.77 2.93 -21.81
CA GLY A 155 41.99 3.76 -21.70
C GLY A 155 42.83 3.32 -20.51
N GLU A 156 43.98 2.71 -20.82
CA GLU A 156 45.26 2.74 -20.10
C GLU A 156 45.31 2.24 -18.63
N ARG A 157 45.90 1.05 -18.47
CA ARG A 157 46.52 0.61 -17.21
C ARG A 157 47.90 1.28 -17.09
N PRO A 158 48.26 1.94 -15.98
CA PRO A 158 49.65 2.34 -15.75
C PRO A 158 50.51 1.13 -15.36
N PRO A 159 51.79 1.09 -15.76
CA PRO A 159 52.71 0.01 -15.43
C PRO A 159 53.11 0.08 -13.94
N GLY A 160 53.46 -1.09 -13.40
CA GLY A 160 53.52 -1.36 -11.96
C GLY A 160 54.61 -0.64 -11.18
N TYR A 161 54.54 -0.87 -9.86
CA TYR A 161 55.64 -1.28 -9.00
C TYR A 161 55.08 -2.25 -7.95
#